data_AF-A0A6A5FSZ1-F1
#
_entry.id   AF-A0A6A5FSZ1-F1
#
_cell.length_a   1.000
_cell.length_b   1.000
_cell.length_c   1.000
_cell.angle_alpha   90.00
_cell.angle_beta   90.00
_cell.angle_gamma   90.00
#
_symmetry.space_group_name_H-M   'P 1'
#
loop_
_entity.id
_entity.type
_entity.pdbx_description
1 polymer ?
#
loop_
_entity_poly.entity_id
_entity_poly.type
_entity_poly.pdbx_seq_one_letter_code
_entity_poly.pdbx_strand_id
1 'polypeptide(L)'
;MYFYVCIFFSLSMLPFAIVEFINGGGLAVIPTKWFVGPEKDECYWPPARMNMAKAVIEQQDPHTDWATYKLTVKRKVATYEIARTKLVECEQNTDVPTESDSTENMGRGKRKKRQVILK
;
A
#
# COMPACT_ATOMS: atom_id res chain seq x y z
N MET A 1 -20.52 12.66 27.35
CA MET A 1 -19.18 12.80 26.74
C MET A 1 -18.89 11.58 25.83
N TYR A 2 -19.67 11.35 24.78
CA TYR A 2 -19.46 10.21 23.87
C TYR A 2 -19.81 10.63 22.43
N PHE A 3 -18.88 11.28 21.74
CA PHE A 3 -19.01 11.66 20.32
C PHE A 3 -17.85 11.15 19.46
N TYR A 4 -17.07 10.17 19.92
CA TYR A 4 -15.89 9.68 19.20
C TYR A 4 -16.01 8.25 18.65
N VAL A 5 -17.20 7.66 18.61
CA VAL A 5 -17.40 6.29 18.07
C VAL A 5 -17.80 6.23 16.59
N CYS A 6 -17.99 7.35 15.88
CA CYS A 6 -18.73 7.31 14.60
C CYS A 6 -18.11 7.97 13.34
N ILE A 7 -16.79 8.19 13.21
CA ILE A 7 -16.25 8.82 11.97
C ILE A 7 -15.18 8.00 11.22
N PHE A 8 -14.50 7.03 11.85
CA PHE A 8 -13.39 6.34 11.16
C PHE A 8 -13.79 5.24 10.17
N PHE A 9 -15.07 4.84 10.12
CA PHE A 9 -15.53 3.75 9.24
C PHE A 9 -15.69 4.16 7.76
N SER A 10 -15.72 5.46 7.44
CA SER A 10 -16.17 5.93 6.11
C SER A 10 -15.08 6.13 5.04
N LEU A 11 -13.83 5.74 5.29
CA LEU A 11 -12.74 5.80 4.29
C LEU A 11 -12.30 4.42 3.77
N SER A 12 -13.13 3.39 3.94
CA SER A 12 -12.82 1.99 3.63
C SER A 12 -13.08 1.58 2.18
N MET A 13 -12.84 2.44 1.18
CA MET A 13 -12.81 1.94 -0.22
C MET A 13 -11.45 1.32 -0.60
N LEU A 14 -10.39 1.61 0.17
CA LEU A 14 -9.03 1.15 -0.14
C LEU A 14 -8.36 0.62 1.14
N PRO A 15 -8.54 -0.67 1.50
CA PRO A 15 -8.05 -1.23 2.74
C PRO A 15 -6.52 -1.28 2.86
N PHE A 16 -5.78 -1.14 1.76
CA PHE A 16 -4.32 -1.22 1.75
C PHE A 16 -3.68 0.10 1.30
N ALA A 17 -2.49 0.39 1.83
CA ALA A 17 -1.68 1.54 1.46
C ALA A 17 -0.23 1.13 1.24
N ILE A 18 0.40 1.75 0.24
CA ILE A 18 1.83 1.70 -0.01
C ILE A 18 2.43 2.92 0.70
N VAL A 19 3.39 2.66 1.57
CA VAL A 19 4.02 3.64 2.45
C VAL A 19 5.53 3.57 2.30
N GLU A 20 6.21 4.68 2.51
CA GLU A 20 7.67 4.77 2.59
C GLU A 20 8.08 5.13 4.01
N PHE A 21 8.96 4.33 4.61
CA PHE A 21 9.49 4.61 5.95
C PHE A 21 10.61 5.65 5.90
N ILE A 22 10.47 6.72 6.68
CA ILE A 22 11.37 7.88 6.64
C ILE A 22 12.79 7.51 7.14
N ASN A 23 12.91 6.55 8.05
CA ASN A 23 14.19 6.14 8.63
C ASN A 23 14.89 5.01 7.84
N GLY A 24 14.79 5.02 6.51
CA GLY A 24 15.48 4.04 5.64
C GLY A 24 14.87 2.63 5.67
N GLY A 25 13.62 2.49 6.10
CA GLY A 25 12.91 1.20 6.10
C GLY A 25 12.37 0.78 4.73
N GLY A 26 12.51 1.63 3.71
CA GLY A 26 12.06 1.37 2.34
C GLY A 26 10.55 1.48 2.15
N LEU A 27 10.07 0.94 1.03
CA LEU A 27 8.65 0.88 0.69
C LEU A 27 8.00 -0.37 1.29
N ALA A 28 6.77 -0.24 1.80
CA ALA A 28 6.00 -1.34 2.36
C ALA A 28 4.51 -1.21 2.06
N VAL A 29 3.80 -2.33 2.15
CA VAL A 29 2.33 -2.37 2.11
C VAL A 29 1.80 -2.56 3.52
N ILE A 30 0.90 -1.68 3.96
CA ILE A 30 0.19 -1.80 5.24
C ILE A 30 -1.32 -1.66 5.08
N PRO A 31 -2.13 -2.23 5.99
CA PRO A 31 -3.53 -1.92 6.12
C PRO A 31 -3.73 -0.47 6.55
N THR A 32 -4.77 0.18 6.01
CA THR A 32 -5.14 1.55 6.41
C THR A 32 -5.58 1.66 7.87
N LYS A 33 -5.97 0.53 8.49
CA LYS A 33 -6.28 0.45 9.92
C LYS A 33 -5.07 0.66 10.82
N TRP A 34 -3.85 0.47 10.30
CA TRP A 34 -2.63 0.59 11.11
C TRP A 34 -2.16 2.03 11.25
N PHE A 35 -2.74 2.98 10.52
CA PHE A 35 -2.40 4.40 10.67
C PHE A 35 -2.78 4.93 12.04
N VAL A 36 -1.89 5.76 12.59
CA VAL A 36 -2.06 6.45 13.86
C VAL A 36 -2.38 7.91 13.60
N GLY A 37 -3.28 8.46 14.41
CA GLY A 37 -3.62 9.88 14.36
C GLY A 37 -4.42 10.31 13.12
N PRO A 38 -4.81 11.60 13.07
CA PRO A 38 -5.59 12.15 11.95
C PRO A 38 -4.74 12.33 10.68
N GLU A 39 -3.44 12.60 10.83
CA GLU A 39 -2.53 12.92 9.73
C GLU A 39 -2.02 11.68 8.99
N LYS A 40 -2.09 10.49 9.60
CA LYS A 40 -1.71 9.19 8.99
C LYS A 40 -0.25 9.17 8.51
N ASP A 41 0.60 9.90 9.22
CA ASP A 41 2.05 9.99 9.07
C ASP A 41 2.80 8.95 9.92
N GLU A 42 2.08 8.27 10.81
CA GLU A 42 2.58 7.17 11.64
C GLU A 42 1.75 5.91 11.44
N CYS A 43 2.37 4.73 11.60
CA CYS A 43 1.64 3.47 11.72
C CYS A 43 2.19 2.56 12.81
N TYR A 44 1.34 1.66 13.27
CA TYR A 44 1.77 0.48 14.02
C TYR A 44 2.47 -0.52 13.09
N TRP A 45 3.50 -1.17 13.62
CA TRP A 45 4.26 -2.19 12.92
C TRP A 45 4.39 -3.46 13.77
N PRO A 46 4.07 -4.63 13.20
CA PRO A 46 4.10 -5.88 13.94
C PRO A 46 5.54 -6.27 14.29
N PRO A 47 5.81 -6.78 15.50
CA PRO A 47 7.11 -7.36 15.84
C PRO A 47 7.53 -8.50 14.89
N ALA A 48 8.84 -8.62 14.65
CA ALA A 48 9.45 -9.54 13.69
C ALA A 48 9.10 -11.03 13.88
N ARG A 49 8.67 -11.43 15.08
CA ARG A 49 8.19 -12.79 15.38
C ARG A 49 6.84 -13.13 14.72
N MET A 50 6.10 -12.12 14.25
CA MET A 50 4.83 -12.31 13.56
C MET A 50 5.03 -12.37 12.05
N ASN A 51 4.18 -13.17 11.39
CA ASN A 51 4.15 -13.22 9.93
C ASN A 51 3.53 -11.94 9.36
N MET A 52 4.38 -11.03 8.91
CA MET A 52 3.97 -9.72 8.40
C MET A 52 2.96 -9.83 7.24
N ALA A 53 3.21 -10.71 6.27
CA ALA A 53 2.32 -10.86 5.11
C ALA A 53 0.92 -11.30 5.55
N LYS A 54 0.85 -12.25 6.49
CA LYS A 54 -0.43 -12.70 7.06
C LYS A 54 -1.13 -11.58 7.81
N ALA A 55 -0.42 -10.86 8.67
CA ALA A 55 -0.99 -9.75 9.45
C ALA A 55 -1.55 -8.63 8.54
N VAL A 56 -0.87 -8.32 7.44
CA VAL A 56 -1.34 -7.35 6.45
C VAL A 56 -2.57 -7.86 5.72
N ILE A 57 -2.54 -9.09 5.18
CA ILE A 57 -3.66 -9.68 4.42
C ILE A 57 -4.93 -9.80 5.28
N GLU A 58 -4.77 -10.26 6.52
CA GLU A 58 -5.87 -10.40 7.49
C GLU A 58 -6.28 -9.07 8.13
N GLN A 59 -5.54 -7.99 7.85
CA GLN A 59 -5.74 -6.67 8.46
C GLN A 59 -5.83 -6.75 9.99
N GLN A 60 -4.91 -7.52 10.58
CA GLN A 60 -4.88 -7.80 12.00
C GLN A 60 -4.89 -6.49 12.79
N ASP A 61 -5.72 -6.41 13.83
CA ASP A 61 -5.78 -5.20 14.64
C ASP A 61 -4.47 -5.01 15.41
N PRO A 62 -3.90 -3.79 15.39
CA PRO A 62 -2.67 -3.51 16.11
C PRO A 62 -2.88 -3.68 17.61
N HIS A 63 -1.90 -4.30 18.27
CA HIS A 63 -1.93 -4.57 19.69
C HIS A 63 -0.90 -3.68 20.42
N THR A 64 -1.02 -3.52 21.74
CA THR A 64 -0.23 -2.56 22.55
C THR A 64 1.29 -2.80 22.49
N ASP A 65 1.73 -3.97 22.04
CA ASP A 65 3.12 -4.37 21.89
C ASP A 65 3.70 -4.06 20.49
N TRP A 66 2.92 -3.45 19.60
CA TRP A 66 3.39 -3.03 18.28
C TRP A 66 4.10 -1.68 18.38
N ALA A 67 5.25 -1.59 17.73
CA ALA A 67 6.01 -0.34 17.68
C ALA A 67 5.38 0.61 16.66
N THR A 68 5.52 1.92 16.87
CA THR A 68 5.09 2.93 15.90
C THR A 68 6.26 3.43 15.09
N TYR A 69 6.02 3.67 13.80
CA TYR A 69 7.01 4.18 12.87
C TYR A 69 6.45 5.31 12.03
N LYS A 70 7.30 6.31 11.76
CA LYS A 70 7.00 7.42 10.86
C LYS A 70 7.15 7.00 9.41
N LEU A 71 6.19 7.39 8.60
CA LEU A 71 6.09 7.01 7.20
C LEU A 71 5.45 8.11 6.37
N THR A 72 5.51 7.95 5.05
CA THR A 72 4.77 8.78 4.10
C THR A 72 3.91 7.89 3.22
N VAL A 73 2.63 8.21 3.10
CA VAL A 73 1.70 7.45 2.24
C VAL A 73 1.94 7.83 0.77
N LYS A 74 2.35 6.85 -0.03
CA LYS A 74 2.55 7.03 -1.48
C LYS A 74 1.27 6.80 -2.26
N ARG A 75 0.53 5.73 -1.93
CA ARG A 75 -0.68 5.33 -2.67
C ARG A 75 -1.60 4.47 -1.80
N LYS A 76 -2.90 4.52 -2.06
CA LYS A 76 -3.90 3.62 -1.45
C LYS A 76 -4.52 2.75 -2.53
N VAL A 77 -4.82 1.49 -2.19
CA VAL A 77 -5.28 0.48 -3.14
C VAL A 77 -6.31 -0.46 -2.52
N ALA A 78 -7.12 -1.08 -3.38
CA ALA A 78 -8.24 -1.91 -2.97
C ALA A 78 -7.83 -3.32 -2.50
N THR A 79 -6.79 -3.91 -3.09
CA THR A 79 -6.37 -5.29 -2.80
C THR A 79 -4.85 -5.38 -2.58
N TYR A 80 -4.44 -6.37 -1.79
CA TYR A 80 -3.04 -6.64 -1.49
C TYR A 80 -2.22 -6.96 -2.75
N GLU A 81 -2.80 -7.68 -3.72
CA GLU A 81 -2.13 -8.01 -4.98
C GLU A 81 -1.79 -6.75 -5.78
N ILE A 82 -2.74 -5.83 -5.92
CA ILE A 82 -2.51 -4.53 -6.57
C ILE A 82 -1.43 -3.76 -5.82
N ALA A 83 -1.48 -3.78 -4.48
CA ALA A 83 -0.48 -3.13 -3.64
C ALA A 83 0.94 -3.64 -3.93
N ARG A 84 1.12 -4.96 -4.01
CA ARG A 84 2.41 -5.57 -4.30
C ARG A 84 2.92 -5.24 -5.69
N THR A 85 2.08 -5.34 -6.73
CA THR A 85 2.49 -4.98 -8.09
C THR A 85 2.89 -3.52 -8.16
N LYS A 86 2.10 -2.63 -7.55
CA LYS A 86 2.40 -1.20 -7.50
C LYS A 86 3.60 -0.85 -6.63
N LEU A 87 3.87 -1.62 -5.58
CA LEU A 87 5.08 -1.45 -4.77
C LEU A 87 6.34 -1.72 -5.59
N VAL A 88 6.36 -2.82 -6.37
CA VAL A 88 7.48 -3.13 -7.28
C VAL A 88 7.65 -2.03 -8.33
N GLU A 89 6.56 -1.53 -8.91
CA GLU A 89 6.62 -0.35 -9.80
C GLU A 89 7.20 0.88 -9.10
N CYS A 90 6.85 1.13 -7.83
CA CYS A 90 7.36 2.26 -7.06
C CYS A 90 8.86 2.12 -6.74
N GLU A 91 9.31 0.93 -6.34
CA GLU A 91 10.74 0.64 -6.10
C GLU A 91 11.58 0.79 -7.39
N GLN A 92 11.02 0.45 -8.55
CA GLN A 92 11.70 0.60 -9.84
C GLN A 92 11.73 2.05 -10.34
N ASN A 93 10.69 2.83 -10.03
CA ASN A 93 10.60 4.23 -10.46
C ASN A 93 11.37 5.21 -9.56
N THR A 94 11.77 4.82 -8.35
CA THR A 94 12.60 5.68 -7.48
C THR A 94 14.00 5.97 -8.06
N ASP A 95 14.46 5.17 -9.03
CA ASP A 95 15.75 5.40 -9.71
C ASP A 95 15.65 6.30 -10.96
N VAL A 96 14.45 6.71 -11.38
CA VAL A 96 14.29 7.55 -12.57
C VAL A 96 13.23 8.63 -12.31
N PRO A 97 13.60 9.93 -12.23
CA PRO A 97 12.62 10.99 -12.18
C PRO A 97 11.96 11.09 -13.57
N THR A 98 10.84 10.39 -13.75
CA THR A 98 9.99 10.58 -14.91
C THR A 98 8.70 11.19 -14.43
N GLU A 99 8.60 12.51 -14.60
CA GLU A 99 7.34 13.24 -14.58
C GLU A 99 6.34 12.50 -15.47
N SER A 100 5.27 11.96 -14.89
CA SER A 100 4.13 11.47 -15.66
C SER A 100 2.90 11.43 -14.75
N ASP A 101 2.24 12.58 -14.72
CA ASP A 101 0.82 12.69 -14.48
C ASP A 101 0.09 11.76 -15.46
N SER A 102 -0.71 10.84 -14.94
CA SER A 102 -1.79 10.21 -15.71
C SER A 102 -2.59 9.28 -14.79
N THR A 103 -3.75 9.80 -14.42
CA THR A 103 -4.98 9.03 -14.36
C THR A 103 -5.11 8.12 -15.59
N GLU A 104 -5.97 7.09 -15.48
CA GLU A 104 -6.67 6.41 -16.59
C GLU A 104 -6.33 4.92 -16.86
N ASN A 105 -7.39 4.14 -16.64
CA ASN A 105 -7.94 3.15 -17.57
C ASN A 105 -7.50 1.68 -17.46
N MET A 106 -8.50 0.90 -17.03
CA MET A 106 -8.58 -0.55 -17.17
C MET A 106 -8.60 -0.94 -18.65
N GLY A 107 -7.45 -1.29 -19.21
CA GLY A 107 -7.35 -1.82 -20.57
C GLY A 107 -6.40 -3.02 -20.63
N ARG A 108 -6.93 -4.24 -20.51
CA ARG A 108 -6.20 -5.49 -20.77
C ARG A 108 -5.70 -5.49 -22.23
N GLY A 109 -4.43 -5.17 -22.42
CA GLY A 109 -3.78 -5.01 -23.71
C GLY A 109 -3.75 -6.28 -24.57
N LYS A 110 -3.90 -6.06 -25.88
CA LYS A 110 -3.93 -7.04 -26.98
C LYS A 110 -2.69 -7.94 -27.02
N ARG A 111 -2.89 -9.26 -27.07
CA ARG A 111 -1.85 -10.24 -27.43
C ARG A 111 -1.58 -10.17 -28.94
N LYS A 112 -0.47 -9.55 -29.35
CA LYS A 112 0.07 -9.73 -30.72
C LYS A 112 0.77 -11.09 -30.79
N LYS A 113 0.33 -12.00 -31.66
CA LYS A 113 1.15 -13.15 -32.08
C LYS A 113 1.61 -12.89 -33.52
N ARG A 114 2.94 -12.90 -33.69
CA ARG A 114 3.67 -12.60 -34.93
C ARG A 114 3.22 -13.51 -36.07
N GLN A 115 3.09 -12.94 -37.28
CA GLN A 115 3.04 -13.68 -38.54
C GLN A 115 4.38 -14.39 -38.76
N VAL A 116 4.35 -15.63 -39.26
CA VAL A 116 5.49 -16.24 -39.93
C VAL A 116 5.06 -16.46 -41.38
N ILE A 117 5.70 -15.72 -42.28
CA ILE A 117 5.51 -15.81 -43.74
C ILE A 117 6.45 -16.90 -44.29
N LEU A 118 5.83 -17.79 -45.08
CA LEU A 118 6.27 -18.59 -46.24
C LEU A 118 7.70 -19.16 -46.34
N LYS A 119 7.74 -20.43 -46.80
CA LYS A 119 8.17 -20.73 -48.18
C LYS A 119 7.37 -21.89 -48.76
#